data_AF-A0AAW9DTY0-F1
#
_entry.id   AF-A0AAW9DTY0-F1
#
_cell.length_a   1.000
_cell.length_b   1.000
_cell.length_c   1.000
_cell.angle_alpha   90.00
_cell.angle_beta   90.00
_cell.angle_gamma   90.00
#
_symmetry.space_group_name_H-M   'P 1'
#
loop_
_entity.id
_entity.type
_entity.pdbx_description
1 polymer ?
#
loop_
_entity_poly.entity_id
_entity_poly.type
_entity_poly.pdbx_seq_one_letter_code
_entity_poly.pdbx_strand_id
1 'polypeptide(L)'
;MSKPNHPRMLAETEAEAVLRNIRVSPRKLNIVATSIRNLPAGRAIAELTFSKKRIAQDVKKLLQSAVANAENNHQLDVDRLVVTTAEVGRGIVMRRFQARGRGKAARVEKWFSHLRIVVAERDIITKAEKRAAGRNRPVGAEGPVIEGAQA
;
A
#
# COMPACT_ATOMS: atom_id res chain seq x y z
N MET A 1 -17.98 20.41 20.75
CA MET A 1 -17.37 19.43 19.82
C MET A 1 -16.87 18.24 20.63
N SER A 2 -17.51 17.07 20.50
CA SER A 2 -17.16 15.87 21.25
C SER A 2 -15.80 15.33 20.80
N LYS A 3 -14.98 14.83 21.74
CA LYS A 3 -13.78 14.07 21.40
C LYS A 3 -14.20 12.83 20.57
N PRO A 4 -13.42 12.44 19.54
CA PRO A 4 -13.69 11.21 18.82
C PRO A 4 -13.47 9.99 19.75
N ASN A 5 -14.42 9.05 19.75
CA ASN A 5 -14.40 7.85 20.59
C ASN A 5 -13.23 6.89 20.27
N HIS A 6 -12.60 7.04 19.11
CA HIS A 6 -11.42 6.25 18.72
C HIS A 6 -10.32 7.16 18.17
N PRO A 7 -9.05 6.99 18.60
CA PRO A 7 -7.94 7.68 17.99
C PRO A 7 -7.79 7.25 16.53
N ARG A 8 -7.33 8.17 15.68
CA ARG A 8 -6.95 7.82 14.30
C ARG A 8 -5.79 6.84 14.35
N MET A 9 -5.87 5.76 13.57
CA MET A 9 -4.81 4.75 13.49
C MET A 9 -3.69 5.11 12.52
N LEU A 10 -3.92 6.10 11.64
CA LEU A 10 -2.95 6.59 10.67
C LEU A 10 -2.37 7.93 11.12
N ALA A 11 -1.14 8.19 10.69
CA ALA A 11 -0.48 9.47 10.94
C ALA A 11 -1.16 10.61 10.15
N GLU A 12 -0.94 11.86 10.58
CA GLU A 12 -1.53 13.04 9.93
C GLU A 12 -1.04 13.23 8.48
N THR A 13 0.11 12.66 8.15
CA THR A 13 0.75 12.69 6.82
C THR A 13 0.34 11.53 5.91
N GLU A 14 -0.63 10.73 6.31
CA GLU A 14 -1.11 9.57 5.56
C GLU A 14 -2.61 9.67 5.30
N ALA A 15 -3.02 9.27 4.09
CA ALA A 15 -4.41 9.17 3.72
C ALA A 15 -4.75 7.76 3.25
N GLU A 16 -5.94 7.29 3.63
CA GLU A 16 -6.44 5.96 3.27
C GLU A 16 -7.68 6.05 2.39
N ALA A 17 -7.82 5.08 1.50
CA ALA A 17 -9.06 4.76 0.84
C ALA A 17 -9.32 3.25 0.84
N VAL A 18 -10.58 2.87 1.08
CA VAL A 18 -11.01 1.47 1.13
C VAL A 18 -12.14 1.22 0.15
N LEU A 19 -11.98 0.21 -0.70
CA LEU A 19 -13.03 -0.33 -1.54
C LEU A 19 -13.46 -1.70 -1.03
N ARG A 20 -14.74 -1.84 -0.66
CA ARG A 20 -15.29 -3.07 -0.09
C ARG A 20 -16.16 -3.82 -1.09
N ASN A 21 -16.28 -5.15 -0.91
CA ASN A 21 -17.18 -6.03 -1.67
C ASN A 21 -16.94 -6.05 -3.19
N ILE A 22 -15.67 -6.03 -3.61
CA ILE A 22 -15.30 -6.15 -5.02
C ILE A 22 -15.50 -7.60 -5.46
N ARG A 23 -16.23 -7.83 -6.56
CA ARG A 23 -16.47 -9.18 -7.12
C ARG A 23 -15.27 -9.70 -7.92
N VAL A 24 -14.15 -9.89 -7.24
CA VAL A 24 -12.88 -10.36 -7.79
C VAL A 24 -12.20 -11.28 -6.78
N SER A 25 -11.46 -12.28 -7.27
CA SER A 25 -10.64 -13.12 -6.39
C SER A 25 -9.44 -12.33 -5.83
N PRO A 26 -9.11 -12.48 -4.54
CA PRO A 26 -8.01 -11.77 -3.89
C PRO A 26 -6.69 -11.93 -4.65
N ARG A 27 -6.45 -13.14 -5.21
CA ARG A 27 -5.22 -13.44 -5.97
C ARG A 27 -5.09 -12.55 -7.19
N LYS A 28 -6.15 -12.37 -7.99
CA LYS A 28 -6.11 -11.55 -9.21
C LYS A 28 -5.94 -10.07 -8.88
N LEU A 29 -6.58 -9.62 -7.80
CA LEU A 29 -6.48 -8.24 -7.34
C LEU A 29 -5.07 -7.94 -6.81
N ASN A 30 -4.45 -8.88 -6.09
CA ASN A 30 -3.11 -8.71 -5.54
C ASN A 30 -2.02 -8.49 -6.60
N ILE A 31 -2.16 -9.07 -7.79
CA ILE A 31 -1.20 -8.85 -8.90
C ILE A 31 -1.24 -7.39 -9.37
N VAL A 32 -2.39 -6.71 -9.25
CA VAL A 32 -2.52 -5.28 -9.58
C VAL A 32 -2.09 -4.42 -8.39
N ALA A 33 -2.47 -4.78 -7.16
CA ALA A 33 -2.06 -4.06 -5.96
C ALA A 33 -0.54 -4.04 -5.79
N THR A 34 0.13 -5.14 -6.15
CA THR A 34 1.59 -5.26 -6.04
C THR A 34 2.32 -4.41 -7.09
N SER A 35 1.75 -4.22 -8.29
CA SER A 35 2.40 -3.40 -9.32
C SER A 35 2.42 -1.92 -9.00
N ILE A 36 1.51 -1.43 -8.14
CA ILE A 36 1.42 -0.01 -7.77
C ILE A 36 2.11 0.34 -6.45
N ARG A 37 2.57 -0.67 -5.69
CA ARG A 37 3.19 -0.48 -4.38
C ARG A 37 4.54 0.24 -4.54
N ASN A 38 4.83 1.21 -3.66
CA ASN A 38 6.02 2.04 -3.65
C ASN A 38 6.23 2.92 -4.89
N LEU A 39 5.21 3.09 -5.74
CA LEU A 39 5.26 4.03 -6.85
C LEU A 39 4.73 5.41 -6.43
N PRO A 40 5.24 6.50 -7.01
CA PRO A 40 4.63 7.82 -6.86
C PRO A 40 3.23 7.82 -7.47
N ALA A 41 2.32 8.59 -6.89
CA ALA A 41 0.89 8.57 -7.23
C ALA A 41 0.64 8.78 -8.74
N GLY A 42 1.30 9.77 -9.35
CA GLY A 42 1.18 10.03 -10.78
C GLY A 42 1.59 8.85 -11.67
N ARG A 43 2.71 8.18 -11.34
CA ARG A 43 3.20 7.02 -12.09
C ARG A 43 2.31 5.80 -11.90
N ALA A 44 1.78 5.60 -10.69
CA ALA A 44 0.81 4.54 -10.41
C ALA A 44 -0.51 4.73 -11.20
N ILE A 45 -0.99 5.97 -11.36
CA ILE A 45 -2.17 6.27 -12.20
C ILE A 45 -1.89 5.94 -13.68
N ALA A 46 -0.69 6.27 -14.18
CA ALA A 46 -0.30 5.93 -15.54
C ALA A 46 -0.24 4.40 -15.76
N GLU A 47 0.43 3.68 -14.86
CA GLU A 47 0.54 2.21 -14.89
C GLU A 47 -0.85 1.54 -14.91
N LEU A 48 -1.78 2.00 -14.07
CA LEU A 48 -3.14 1.48 -14.02
C LEU A 48 -3.96 1.83 -15.27
N THR A 49 -3.67 2.95 -15.92
CA THR A 49 -4.39 3.39 -17.13
C THR A 49 -4.03 2.52 -18.34
N PHE A 50 -2.75 2.14 -18.47
CA PHE A 50 -2.28 1.31 -19.59
C PHE A 50 -2.27 -0.18 -19.29
N SER A 51 -2.69 -0.59 -18.09
CA SER A 51 -2.76 -2.00 -17.73
C SER A 51 -3.84 -2.73 -18.52
N LYS A 52 -3.49 -3.87 -19.13
CA LYS A 52 -4.44 -4.76 -19.83
C LYS A 52 -5.42 -5.48 -18.88
N LYS A 53 -5.21 -5.40 -17.57
CA LYS A 53 -6.01 -6.11 -16.57
C LYS A 53 -7.33 -5.35 -16.33
N ARG A 54 -8.47 -6.01 -16.53
CA ARG A 54 -9.83 -5.44 -16.27
C ARG A 54 -9.94 -4.74 -14.91
N ILE A 55 -9.33 -5.30 -13.87
CA ILE A 55 -9.43 -4.84 -12.48
C ILE A 55 -8.75 -3.47 -12.29
N ALA A 56 -7.85 -3.07 -13.19
CA ALA A 56 -7.09 -1.83 -13.07
C ALA A 56 -7.98 -0.58 -13.02
N GLN A 57 -9.14 -0.60 -13.68
CA GLN A 57 -10.09 0.51 -13.66
C GLN A 57 -10.66 0.75 -12.26
N ASP A 58 -11.01 -0.30 -11.52
CA ASP A 58 -11.54 -0.20 -10.16
C ASP A 58 -10.46 0.27 -9.18
N VAL A 59 -9.23 -0.25 -9.35
CA VAL A 59 -8.06 0.16 -8.54
C VAL A 59 -7.69 1.62 -8.80
N LYS A 60 -7.77 2.07 -10.06
CA LYS A 60 -7.51 3.47 -10.45
C LYS A 60 -8.47 4.43 -9.76
N LYS A 61 -9.78 4.12 -9.77
CA LYS A 61 -10.79 4.92 -9.08
C LYS A 61 -10.50 5.03 -7.58
N LEU A 62 -10.10 3.92 -6.96
CA LEU A 62 -9.74 3.93 -5.55
C LEU A 62 -8.49 4.76 -5.27
N LEU A 63 -7.46 4.64 -6.12
CA LEU A 63 -6.24 5.45 -5.98
C LEU A 63 -6.53 6.94 -6.14
N GLN A 64 -7.37 7.33 -7.10
CA GLN A 64 -7.82 8.71 -7.27
C GLN A 64 -8.57 9.22 -6.04
N SER A 65 -9.40 8.37 -5.42
CA SER A 65 -10.07 8.70 -4.16
C SER A 65 -9.07 8.87 -3.00
N ALA A 66 -8.00 8.08 -2.94
CA ALA A 66 -6.96 8.22 -1.92
C ALA A 66 -6.19 9.53 -2.08
N VAL A 67 -5.86 9.92 -3.32
CA VAL A 67 -5.23 11.21 -3.63
C VAL A 67 -6.15 12.37 -3.25
N ALA A 68 -7.43 12.30 -3.61
CA ALA A 68 -8.40 13.32 -3.23
C ALA A 68 -8.57 13.44 -1.71
N ASN A 69 -8.49 12.33 -0.96
CA ASN A 69 -8.51 12.36 0.50
C ASN A 69 -7.26 13.03 1.08
N ALA A 70 -6.09 12.78 0.50
CA ALA A 70 -4.83 13.41 0.90
C ALA A 70 -4.85 14.92 0.69
N GLU A 71 -5.37 15.38 -0.45
CA GLU A 71 -5.49 16.81 -0.78
C GLU A 71 -6.52 17.50 0.11
N ASN A 72 -7.75 16.99 0.18
CA ASN A 72 -8.85 17.71 0.82
C ASN A 72 -8.83 17.64 2.36
N ASN A 73 -8.41 16.51 2.94
CA ASN A 73 -8.48 16.32 4.40
C ASN A 73 -7.15 16.59 5.10
N HIS A 74 -6.02 16.39 4.41
CA HIS A 74 -4.68 16.49 4.98
C HIS A 74 -3.84 17.60 4.35
N GLN A 75 -4.35 18.29 3.32
CA GLN A 75 -3.65 19.37 2.60
C GLN A 75 -2.24 18.97 2.13
N LEU A 76 -2.07 17.70 1.77
CA LEU A 76 -0.80 17.16 1.30
C LEU A 76 -0.57 17.51 -0.18
N ASP A 77 0.69 17.69 -0.55
CA ASP A 77 1.10 17.94 -1.94
C ASP A 77 0.98 16.66 -2.78
N VAL A 78 0.13 16.70 -3.81
CA VAL A 78 -0.19 15.58 -4.69
C VAL A 78 1.06 15.02 -5.39
N ASP A 79 2.02 15.88 -5.73
CA ASP A 79 3.23 15.49 -6.45
C ASP A 79 4.22 14.71 -5.58
N ARG A 80 4.11 14.86 -4.26
CA ARG A 80 4.96 14.18 -3.26
C ARG A 80 4.33 12.90 -2.72
N LEU A 81 3.12 12.54 -3.16
CA LEU A 81 2.44 11.35 -2.68
C LEU A 81 3.06 10.07 -3.28
N VAL A 82 3.27 9.09 -2.39
CA VAL A 82 3.72 7.74 -2.72
C VAL A 82 2.71 6.74 -2.18
N VAL A 83 2.48 5.67 -2.93
CA VAL A 83 1.66 4.55 -2.48
C VAL A 83 2.48 3.69 -1.50
N THR A 84 2.29 3.90 -0.21
CA THR A 84 2.99 3.14 0.85
C THR A 84 2.47 1.71 0.93
N THR A 85 1.15 1.56 1.02
CA THR A 85 0.52 0.27 1.27
C THR A 85 -0.62 0.04 0.31
N ALA A 86 -0.60 -1.12 -0.35
CA ALA A 86 -1.69 -1.61 -1.19
C ALA A 86 -1.99 -3.05 -0.77
N GLU A 87 -3.04 -3.21 0.03
CA GLU A 87 -3.43 -4.45 0.70
C GLU A 87 -4.74 -4.99 0.14
N VAL A 88 -4.80 -6.32 0.04
CA VAL A 88 -5.97 -7.03 -0.44
C VAL A 88 -6.51 -7.94 0.66
N GLY A 89 -7.65 -7.59 1.20
CA GLY A 89 -8.40 -8.40 2.16
C GLY A 89 -9.30 -9.42 1.47
N ARG A 90 -9.50 -10.57 2.11
CA ARG A 90 -10.54 -11.53 1.71
C ARG A 90 -11.90 -11.02 2.18
N GLY A 91 -12.89 -11.05 1.31
CA GLY A 91 -14.29 -10.78 1.64
C GLY A 91 -15.11 -12.05 1.74
N ILE A 92 -16.43 -11.90 1.59
CA ILE A 92 -17.38 -13.01 1.60
C ILE A 92 -17.07 -13.98 0.45
N VAL A 93 -17.15 -15.29 0.72
CA VAL A 93 -17.02 -16.33 -0.30
C VAL A 93 -18.37 -17.03 -0.45
N MET A 94 -19.02 -16.82 -1.59
CA MET A 94 -20.27 -17.49 -1.90
C MET A 94 -19.99 -18.88 -2.48
N ARG A 95 -20.47 -19.92 -1.79
CA ARG A 95 -20.38 -21.31 -2.25
C ARG A 95 -21.54 -21.62 -3.20
N ARG A 96 -21.23 -22.26 -4.33
CA ARG A 96 -22.19 -22.73 -5.34
C ARG A 96 -21.94 -24.19 -5.64
N PHE A 97 -23.00 -24.91 -5.94
CA PHE A 97 -22.95 -26.29 -6.39
C PHE A 97 -22.77 -26.33 -7.92
N GLN A 98 -21.94 -27.25 -8.40
CA GLN A 98 -21.87 -27.59 -9.81
C GLN A 98 -21.96 -29.11 -9.97
N ALA A 99 -22.97 -29.57 -10.69
CA ALA A 99 -23.13 -30.98 -11.03
C ALA A 99 -21.97 -31.46 -11.91
N ARG A 100 -21.48 -32.67 -11.66
CA ARG A 100 -20.45 -33.37 -12.44
C ARG A 100 -20.96 -34.76 -12.81
N GLY A 101 -20.26 -35.43 -13.72
CA GLY A 101 -20.64 -36.78 -14.16
C GLY A 101 -20.63 -37.81 -13.02
N ARG A 102 -21.38 -38.89 -13.21
CA ARG A 102 -21.49 -40.04 -12.27
C ARG A 102 -21.99 -39.66 -10.87
N GLY A 103 -23.01 -38.80 -10.79
CA GLY A 103 -23.61 -38.38 -9.51
C GLY A 103 -22.69 -37.53 -8.62
N LYS A 104 -21.56 -37.03 -9.14
CA LYS A 104 -20.60 -36.23 -8.38
C LYS A 104 -20.98 -34.77 -8.35
N ALA A 105 -20.58 -34.09 -7.28
CA ALA A 105 -20.78 -32.67 -7.07
C ALA A 105 -19.44 -31.97 -6.83
N ALA A 106 -19.22 -30.85 -7.51
CA ALA A 106 -18.08 -29.97 -7.24
C ALA A 106 -18.58 -28.66 -6.61
N ARG A 107 -17.73 -28.07 -5.76
CA ARG A 107 -17.95 -26.74 -5.19
C ARG A 107 -17.32 -25.69 -6.09
N VAL A 108 -18.08 -24.65 -6.42
CA VAL A 108 -17.59 -23.44 -7.09
C VAL A 108 -17.67 -22.28 -6.12
N GLU A 109 -16.56 -21.57 -5.95
CA GLU A 109 -16.46 -20.43 -5.04
C GLU A 109 -16.49 -19.12 -5.82
N LYS A 110 -17.45 -18.25 -5.49
CA LYS A 110 -17.52 -16.88 -5.99
C LYS A 110 -16.98 -15.95 -4.91
N TRP A 111 -15.77 -15.45 -5.17
CA TRP A 111 -14.99 -14.65 -4.25
C TRP A 111 -15.39 -13.18 -4.30
N PHE A 112 -15.47 -12.57 -3.12
CA PHE A 112 -15.39 -11.12 -2.95
C PHE A 112 -14.09 -10.74 -2.23
N SER A 113 -13.63 -9.52 -2.47
CA SER A 113 -12.42 -8.98 -1.87
C SER A 113 -12.63 -7.55 -1.39
N HIS A 114 -11.76 -7.12 -0.48
CA HIS A 114 -11.61 -5.74 -0.07
C HIS A 114 -10.24 -5.24 -0.50
N LEU A 115 -10.15 -3.99 -0.91
CA LEU A 115 -8.89 -3.34 -1.29
C LEU A 115 -8.71 -2.12 -0.39
N ARG A 116 -7.51 -1.99 0.18
CA ARG A 116 -7.08 -0.86 0.98
C ARG A 116 -5.84 -0.26 0.34
N ILE A 117 -5.87 1.05 0.09
CA ILE A 117 -4.73 1.81 -0.40
C ILE A 117 -4.44 2.92 0.60
N VAL A 118 -3.17 3.02 1.01
CA VAL A 118 -2.66 4.10 1.84
C VAL A 118 -1.61 4.86 1.04
N VAL A 119 -1.76 6.18 0.98
CA VAL A 119 -0.81 7.11 0.38
C VAL A 119 -0.17 7.95 1.48
N ALA A 120 1.12 8.22 1.34
CA ALA A 120 1.88 9.03 2.29
C ALA A 120 2.82 9.97 1.54
N GLU A 121 3.26 11.03 2.20
CA GLU A 121 4.25 11.94 1.65
C GLU A 121 5.66 11.32 1.62
N ARG A 122 6.38 11.51 0.51
CA ARG A 122 7.65 10.84 0.21
C ARG A 122 8.79 11.15 1.21
N ASP A 123 8.79 12.32 1.83
CA ASP A 123 9.86 12.79 2.71
C ASP A 123 10.06 11.90 3.94
N ILE A 124 9.04 11.13 4.30
CA ILE A 124 9.06 10.21 5.44
C ILE A 124 9.91 8.97 5.12
N ILE A 125 9.83 8.46 3.88
CA ILE A 125 10.50 7.23 3.44
C ILE A 125 12.01 7.46 3.36
N THR A 126 12.44 8.54 2.69
CA THR A 126 13.87 8.90 2.56
C THR A 126 14.50 9.19 3.92
N LYS A 127 13.75 9.79 4.86
CA LYS A 127 14.24 10.07 6.22
C LYS A 127 14.36 8.79 7.06
N ALA A 128 13.46 7.82 6.89
CA ALA A 128 13.55 6.50 7.53
C ALA A 128 14.75 5.69 7.01
N GLU A 129 14.96 5.66 5.70
CA GLU A 129 16.13 5.01 5.07
C GLU A 129 17.45 5.64 5.51
N LYS A 130 17.53 6.98 5.56
CA LYS A 130 18.71 7.70 6.07
C LYS A 130 18.99 7.41 7.55
N ARG A 131 17.95 7.27 8.39
CA ARG A 131 18.08 6.88 9.81
C ARG A 131 18.48 5.41 9.99
N ALA A 132 18.15 4.54 9.05
CA ALA A 132 18.60 3.13 9.05
C ALA A 132 20.08 3.03 8.62
N ALA A 133 20.49 3.75 7.57
CA ALA A 133 21.86 3.78 7.09
C ALA A 133 22.85 4.39 8.10
N GLY A 134 22.43 5.40 8.88
CA GLY A 134 23.27 6.03 9.90
C GLY A 134 23.61 5.15 11.11
N ARG A 135 22.82 4.10 11.38
CA ARG A 135 23.03 3.19 12.53
C ARG A 135 24.08 2.11 12.31
N ASN A 136 24.46 1.84 11.07
CA ASN A 136 25.40 0.76 10.69
C ASN A 136 26.83 1.23 10.41
N ARG A 137 27.25 2.42 10.89
CA ARG A 137 28.67 2.78 10.86
C ARG A 137 29.42 1.96 11.92
N PRO A 138 30.41 1.13 11.56
CA PRO A 138 31.24 0.45 12.55
C PRO A 138 32.01 1.51 13.36
N VAL A 139 31.79 1.56 14.67
CA VAL A 139 32.33 2.56 15.60
C VAL A 139 33.80 2.25 15.97
N GLY A 140 34.68 1.94 15.02
CA GLY A 140 36.01 1.43 15.41
C GLY A 140 37.09 1.38 14.34
N ALA A 141 37.31 2.45 13.59
CA ALA A 141 38.46 2.54 12.67
C ALA A 141 39.29 3.84 12.82
N GLU A 142 39.21 4.51 13.97
CA GLU A 142 40.12 5.59 14.32
C GLU A 142 40.58 5.37 15.76
N GLY A 143 41.61 4.54 15.94
CA GLY A 143 42.41 4.57 17.16
C GLY A 143 43.21 5.88 17.17
N PRO A 144 43.42 6.52 18.34
CA PRO A 144 44.21 7.73 18.41
C PRO A 144 45.64 7.40 17.97
N VAL A 145 46.12 8.12 16.96
CA VAL A 145 47.54 8.17 16.63
C VAL A 145 48.24 8.75 17.86
N ILE A 146 49.00 7.91 18.58
CA ILE A 146 49.81 8.38 19.70
C ILE A 146 51.01 9.09 19.07
N GLU A 147 50.88 10.39 18.91
CA GLU A 147 52.00 11.31 18.73
C GLU A 147 52.89 11.26 19.99
N GLY A 148 54.17 10.95 19.78
CA GLY A 148 55.27 11.38 20.64
C GLY A 148 55.51 10.61 21.94
N ALA A 149 56.57 9.79 21.94
CA ALA A 149 57.40 9.62 23.13
C ALA A 149 58.86 9.45 22.68
N GLN A 150 59.63 10.51 22.90
CA GLN A 150 61.09 10.53 22.82
C GLN A 150 61.69 9.67 23.96
N ALA A 151 62.78 8.97 23.65
CA ALA A 151 64.02 8.76 24.42
C ALA A 151 64.64 7.39 24.11
#